data_AF-A0A5R2MZ49-F1
#
_entry.id   AF-A0A5R2MZ49-F1
#
_cell.length_a   1.000
_cell.length_b   1.000
_cell.length_c   1.000
_cell.angle_alpha   90.00
_cell.angle_beta   90.00
_cell.angle_gamma   90.00
#
_symmetry.space_group_name_H-M   'P 1'
#
loop_
_entity.id
_entity.type
_entity.pdbx_description
1 polymer ?
#
loop_
_entity_poly.entity_id
_entity_poly.type
_entity_poly.pdbx_seq_one_letter_code
_entity_poly.pdbx_strand_id
1 'polypeptide(L)'
;QTVAEFASNSRVLGLLFGDSSAIVHYMSAIGWNLNKVVQTGSNFGSNQQHENPLLCEIGTQTMVSDGLFMINMHKSASAFRLEPTRIGERNYFGNNIYYPPDGRTGDNVLLGTKVMVPIDGPLRENVG
;
A
#
# COMPACT_ATOMS: atom_id res chain seq x y z
N GLN A 1 -9.67 -4.58 -20.50
CA GLN A 1 -9.48 -4.99 -19.11
C GLN A 1 -8.52 -6.16 -19.12
N THR A 2 -7.25 -5.85 -18.86
CA THR A 2 -6.11 -6.75 -19.05
C THR A 2 -6.09 -7.79 -17.93
N VAL A 3 -5.59 -9.00 -18.19
CA VAL A 3 -5.43 -10.08 -17.18
C VAL A 3 -4.76 -9.58 -15.89
N ALA A 4 -3.89 -8.56 -15.99
CA ALA A 4 -3.26 -7.87 -14.87
C ALA A 4 -4.25 -7.16 -13.92
N GLU A 5 -5.32 -6.52 -14.42
CA GLU A 5 -6.36 -5.91 -13.57
C GLU A 5 -7.18 -6.98 -12.85
N PHE A 6 -7.51 -8.08 -13.55
CA PHE A 6 -8.29 -9.17 -12.99
C PHE A 6 -7.56 -9.90 -11.86
N ALA A 7 -6.23 -10.02 -11.94
CA ALA A 7 -5.43 -10.71 -10.95
C ALA A 7 -4.95 -9.81 -9.81
N SER A 8 -4.50 -8.59 -10.10
CA SER A 8 -3.79 -7.76 -9.11
C SER A 8 -4.71 -6.81 -8.31
N ASN A 9 -5.74 -6.22 -8.93
CA ASN A 9 -6.78 -5.42 -8.25
C ASN A 9 -8.10 -6.18 -8.18
N SER A 10 -8.02 -7.50 -7.94
CA SER A 10 -9.20 -8.37 -7.96
C SER A 10 -10.03 -8.18 -6.70
N ARG A 11 -11.24 -7.61 -6.84
CA ARG A 11 -12.18 -7.52 -5.70
C ARG A 11 -12.50 -8.89 -5.10
N VAL A 12 -12.57 -9.94 -5.92
CA VAL A 12 -12.90 -11.29 -5.45
C VAL A 12 -11.76 -11.86 -4.60
N LEU A 13 -10.52 -11.78 -5.07
CA LEU A 13 -9.36 -12.29 -4.32
C LEU A 13 -9.09 -11.43 -3.07
N GLY A 14 -9.29 -10.11 -3.16
CA GLY A 14 -9.23 -9.20 -2.01
C GLY A 14 -10.23 -9.57 -0.92
N LEU A 15 -11.50 -9.86 -1.27
CA LEU A 15 -12.50 -10.32 -0.31
C LEU A 15 -12.23 -11.73 0.24
N LEU A 16 -11.65 -12.61 -0.58
CA LEU A 16 -11.38 -13.99 -0.18
C LEU A 16 -10.20 -14.10 0.79
N PHE A 17 -9.14 -13.32 0.55
CA PHE A 17 -7.89 -13.40 1.32
C PHE A 17 -7.71 -12.27 2.32
N GLY A 18 -8.33 -11.11 2.09
CA GLY A 18 -8.31 -9.99 3.01
C GLY A 18 -8.88 -10.35 4.38
N ASP A 19 -8.50 -9.57 5.40
CA ASP A 19 -8.90 -9.82 6.78
C ASP A 19 -8.48 -11.22 7.30
N SER A 20 -7.54 -11.87 6.61
CA SER A 20 -6.97 -13.17 6.97
C SER A 20 -5.44 -13.18 6.84
N SER A 21 -4.80 -14.21 7.38
CA SER A 21 -3.36 -14.42 7.21
C SER A 21 -2.95 -14.76 5.78
N ALA A 22 -3.89 -15.11 4.89
CA ALA A 22 -3.61 -15.43 3.50
C ALA A 22 -3.28 -14.18 2.65
N ILE A 23 -3.65 -12.99 3.10
CA ILE A 23 -3.54 -11.74 2.31
C ILE A 23 -2.09 -11.45 1.89
N VAL A 24 -1.12 -11.69 2.79
CA VAL A 24 0.30 -11.42 2.52
C VAL A 24 0.84 -12.32 1.40
N HIS A 25 0.32 -13.54 1.28
CA HIS A 25 0.71 -14.47 0.21
C HIS A 25 0.12 -14.02 -1.13
N TYR A 26 -1.15 -13.57 -1.14
CA TYR A 26 -1.76 -13.00 -2.34
C TYR A 26 -1.01 -11.75 -2.82
N MET A 27 -0.75 -10.81 -1.92
CA MET A 27 -0.05 -9.56 -2.25
C MET A 27 1.38 -9.79 -2.75
N SER A 28 2.11 -10.73 -2.13
CA SER A 28 3.43 -11.13 -2.62
C SER A 28 3.36 -11.81 -3.99
N ALA A 29 2.37 -12.69 -4.22
CA ALA A 29 2.20 -13.39 -5.50
C ALA A 29 1.86 -12.45 -6.67
N ILE A 30 1.14 -11.36 -6.43
CA ILE A 30 0.84 -10.35 -7.47
C ILE A 30 1.99 -9.36 -7.68
N GLY A 31 3.03 -9.38 -6.83
CA GLY A 31 4.28 -8.67 -7.07
C GLY A 31 4.65 -7.59 -6.05
N TRP A 32 3.90 -7.39 -4.97
CA TRP A 32 4.30 -6.45 -3.92
C TRP A 32 5.54 -6.95 -3.19
N ASN A 33 6.47 -6.05 -2.90
CA ASN A 33 7.57 -6.31 -1.99
C ASN A 33 7.12 -6.03 -0.54
N LEU A 34 6.80 -7.09 0.20
CA LEU A 34 6.41 -6.98 1.62
C LEU A 34 7.59 -7.03 2.60
N ASN A 35 8.83 -7.02 2.10
CA ASN A 35 10.05 -7.19 2.88
C ASN A 35 9.94 -8.42 3.83
N LYS A 36 10.35 -8.29 5.09
CA LYS A 36 10.10 -9.32 6.10
C LYS A 36 8.68 -9.18 6.64
N VAL A 37 7.83 -10.16 6.34
CA VAL A 37 6.47 -10.24 6.86
C VAL A 37 6.48 -10.70 8.31
N VAL A 38 5.81 -9.94 9.19
CA VAL A 38 5.50 -10.35 10.56
C VAL A 38 3.99 -10.48 10.67
N GLN A 39 3.51 -11.73 10.76
CA GLN A 39 2.09 -12.03 10.81
C GLN A 39 1.48 -11.67 12.17
N THR A 40 0.41 -10.88 12.14
CA THR A 40 -0.38 -10.49 13.31
C THR A 40 -1.84 -10.91 13.19
N GLY A 41 -2.18 -11.69 12.15
CA GLY A 41 -3.54 -11.99 11.74
C GLY A 41 -3.80 -11.36 10.37
N SER A 42 -4.70 -10.37 10.30
CA SER A 42 -4.92 -9.58 9.10
C SER A 42 -3.97 -8.38 9.05
N ASN A 43 -2.81 -8.54 8.40
CA ASN A 43 -1.90 -7.43 8.15
C ASN A 43 -2.45 -6.39 7.18
N PHE A 44 -3.41 -6.81 6.35
CA PHE A 44 -4.11 -6.01 5.35
C PHE A 44 -5.59 -6.39 5.33
N GLY A 45 -6.46 -5.39 5.16
CA GLY A 45 -7.89 -5.57 4.85
C GLY A 45 -8.15 -6.08 3.43
N SER A 46 -9.41 -6.05 3.01
CA SER A 46 -9.90 -6.74 1.82
C SER A 46 -9.93 -5.94 0.51
N ASN A 47 -9.60 -4.65 0.55
CA ASN A 47 -9.65 -3.76 -0.61
C ASN A 47 -8.34 -2.98 -0.77
N GLN A 48 -7.24 -3.69 -1.02
CA GLN A 48 -5.98 -3.04 -1.39
C GLN A 48 -5.89 -2.86 -2.90
N GLN A 49 -5.35 -1.72 -3.32
CA GLN A 49 -5.23 -1.36 -4.72
C GLN A 49 -3.87 -0.73 -5.01
N HIS A 50 -3.48 -0.78 -6.28
CA HIS A 50 -2.28 -0.15 -6.80
C HIS A 50 -2.45 0.17 -8.29
N GLU A 51 -1.57 1.02 -8.83
CA GLU A 51 -1.47 1.19 -10.28
C GLU A 51 -0.59 0.10 -10.92
N ASN A 52 0.61 -0.13 -10.38
CA ASN A 52 1.50 -1.23 -10.74
C ASN A 52 1.97 -1.98 -9.47
N PRO A 53 1.65 -3.28 -9.31
CA PRO A 53 2.00 -4.02 -8.09
C PRO A 53 3.51 -4.21 -7.91
N LEU A 54 4.27 -4.28 -9.01
CA LEU A 54 5.71 -4.50 -8.99
C LEU A 54 6.50 -3.28 -8.50
N LEU A 55 5.82 -2.15 -8.32
CA LEU A 55 6.39 -0.90 -7.81
C LEU A 55 5.89 -0.58 -6.39
N CYS A 56 5.28 -1.55 -5.70
CA CYS A 56 4.79 -1.37 -4.34
C CYS A 56 5.74 -2.05 -3.34
N GLU A 57 6.17 -1.28 -2.33
CA GLU A 57 7.01 -1.78 -1.25
C GLU A 57 6.44 -1.38 0.12
N ILE A 58 6.31 -2.35 1.01
CA ILE A 58 5.83 -2.18 2.38
C ILE A 58 6.95 -2.59 3.35
N GLY A 59 7.30 -1.68 4.25
CA GLY A 59 8.26 -1.95 5.32
C GLY A 59 7.75 -3.00 6.32
N THR A 60 8.69 -3.69 6.95
CA THR A 60 8.40 -4.72 7.95
C THR A 60 7.57 -4.19 9.12
N GLN A 61 6.66 -5.04 9.63
CA GLN A 61 5.73 -4.72 10.73
C GLN A 61 4.73 -3.58 10.44
N THR A 62 4.64 -3.11 9.19
CA THR A 62 3.58 -2.18 8.81
C THR A 62 2.24 -2.91 8.73
N MET A 63 1.23 -2.26 9.29
CA MET A 63 -0.14 -2.75 9.38
C MET A 63 -1.05 -1.82 8.61
N VAL A 64 -1.90 -2.41 7.78
CA VAL A 64 -2.83 -1.67 6.93
C VAL A 64 -4.23 -2.18 7.23
N SER A 65 -5.14 -1.24 7.48
CA SER A 65 -6.56 -1.54 7.58
C SER A 65 -7.12 -1.82 6.17
N ASP A 66 -8.20 -1.18 5.76
CA ASP A 66 -8.81 -1.41 4.46
C ASP A 66 -8.65 -0.22 3.50
N GLY A 67 -8.58 -0.46 2.19
CA GLY A 67 -8.60 0.63 1.22
C GLY A 67 -7.27 1.35 0.99
N LEU A 68 -6.11 0.71 1.23
CA LEU A 68 -4.83 1.31 0.81
C LEU A 68 -4.76 1.32 -0.71
N PHE A 69 -4.51 2.50 -1.28
CA PHE A 69 -4.22 2.69 -2.69
C PHE A 69 -2.77 3.16 -2.85
N MET A 70 -1.91 2.28 -3.38
CA MET A 70 -0.53 2.61 -3.72
C MET A 70 -0.50 3.30 -5.09
N ILE A 71 -0.34 4.62 -5.08
CA ILE A 71 -0.15 5.42 -6.30
C ILE A 71 1.29 5.25 -6.71
N ASN A 72 1.56 4.91 -7.97
CA ASN A 72 2.92 4.79 -8.52
C ASN A 72 3.02 5.26 -9.98
N MET A 73 1.99 5.94 -10.49
CA MET A 73 1.94 6.52 -11.82
C MET A 73 1.54 8.00 -11.75
N HIS A 74 2.44 8.87 -12.17
CA HIS A 74 2.13 10.28 -12.39
C HIS A 74 1.69 10.46 -13.84
N LYS A 75 0.54 11.10 -14.04
CA LYS A 75 -0.02 11.39 -15.37
C LYS A 75 -0.22 12.89 -15.53
N SER A 76 0.11 13.39 -16.70
CA SER A 76 -0.21 14.73 -17.17
C SER A 76 -0.96 14.63 -18.50
N ALA A 77 -1.35 15.77 -19.08
CA ALA A 77 -2.03 15.78 -20.37
C ALA A 77 -1.19 15.18 -21.53
N SER A 78 0.15 15.17 -21.41
CA SER A 78 1.05 14.80 -22.51
C SER A 78 2.09 13.73 -22.15
N ALA A 79 2.20 13.33 -20.88
CA ALA A 79 3.22 12.40 -20.43
C ALA A 79 2.76 11.63 -19.20
N PHE A 80 3.34 10.45 -19.00
CA PHE A 80 3.24 9.69 -17.76
C PHE A 80 4.61 9.19 -17.31
N ARG A 81 4.74 8.93 -16.00
CA ARG A 81 5.93 8.35 -15.38
C ARG A 81 5.52 7.35 -14.32
N LEU A 82 6.25 6.25 -14.25
CA LEU A 82 6.13 5.25 -13.20
C LEU A 82 7.26 5.43 -12.18
N GLU A 83 6.95 5.31 -10.90
CA GLU A 83 7.93 5.43 -9.80
C GLU A 83 7.64 4.41 -8.69
N PRO A 84 8.66 3.80 -8.07
CA PRO A 84 8.45 2.96 -6.90
C PRO A 84 7.82 3.73 -5.73
N THR A 85 6.80 3.15 -5.11
CA THR A 85 6.14 3.70 -3.93
C THR A 85 6.48 2.85 -2.73
N ARG A 86 7.13 3.49 -1.75
CA ARG A 86 7.69 2.83 -0.57
C ARG A 86 7.05 3.38 0.70
N ILE A 87 6.58 2.47 1.54
CA ILE A 87 6.11 2.76 2.89
C ILE A 87 7.14 2.26 3.88
N GLY A 88 7.50 3.09 4.86
CA GLY A 88 8.43 2.74 5.93
C GLY A 88 7.96 1.59 6.84
N GLU A 89 8.80 1.20 7.77
CA GLU A 89 8.55 0.12 8.72
C GLU A 89 7.69 0.57 9.90
N ARG A 90 7.01 -0.39 10.54
CA ARG A 90 6.24 -0.19 11.79
C ARG A 90 5.13 0.88 11.67
N ASN A 91 4.64 1.14 10.47
CA ASN A 91 3.57 2.10 10.26
C ASN A 91 2.20 1.47 10.54
N TYR A 92 1.21 2.30 10.89
CA TYR A 92 -0.18 1.90 10.99
C TYR A 92 -1.04 2.76 10.06
N PHE A 93 -1.76 2.13 9.14
CA PHE A 93 -2.65 2.80 8.19
C PHE A 93 -4.10 2.52 8.56
N GLY A 94 -4.86 3.57 8.80
CA GLY A 94 -6.31 3.55 8.85
C GLY A 94 -6.95 3.26 7.49
N ASN A 95 -8.25 3.49 7.36
CA ASN A 95 -8.95 3.13 6.14
C ASN A 95 -8.81 4.17 5.03
N ASN A 96 -8.82 3.73 3.77
CA ASN A 96 -8.87 4.56 2.56
C ASN A 96 -7.73 5.57 2.46
N ILE A 97 -6.49 5.07 2.59
CA ILE A 97 -5.29 5.89 2.45
C ILE A 97 -4.79 5.80 1.01
N TYR A 98 -4.56 6.96 0.41
CA TYR A 98 -3.92 7.08 -0.89
C TYR A 98 -2.46 7.47 -0.66
N TYR A 99 -1.54 6.56 -0.97
CA TYR A 99 -0.13 6.75 -0.69
C TYR A 99 0.66 7.01 -1.98
N PRO A 100 1.16 8.25 -2.19
CA PRO A 100 1.99 8.61 -3.35
C PRO A 100 3.47 8.24 -3.13
N PRO A 101 4.27 8.12 -4.22
CA PRO A 101 5.71 7.86 -4.10
C PRO A 101 6.46 9.00 -3.42
N ASP A 102 5.95 10.22 -3.51
CA ASP A 102 6.51 11.43 -2.88
C ASP A 102 6.20 11.58 -1.38
N GLY A 103 5.58 10.55 -0.77
CA GLY A 103 5.14 10.60 0.63
C GLY A 103 6.27 10.96 1.61
N ARG A 104 6.04 11.99 2.42
CA ARG A 104 6.95 12.49 3.47
C ARG A 104 6.67 11.83 4.81
N THR A 105 6.48 10.52 4.80
CA THR A 105 6.34 9.66 5.98
C THR A 105 7.41 8.57 5.92
N GLY A 106 8.21 8.45 6.98
CA GLY A 106 9.19 7.39 7.12
C GLY A 106 8.66 6.28 8.02
N ASP A 107 9.42 5.93 9.05
CA ASP A 107 9.10 4.81 9.95
C ASP A 107 8.23 5.21 11.14
N ASN A 108 7.45 4.25 11.65
CA ASN A 108 6.66 4.34 12.88
C ASN A 108 5.70 5.54 12.91
N VAL A 109 4.89 5.65 11.87
CA VAL A 109 3.87 6.67 11.66
C VAL A 109 2.47 6.07 11.73
N LEU A 110 1.57 6.71 12.47
CA LEU A 110 0.13 6.42 12.45
C LEU A 110 -0.55 7.36 11.46
N LEU A 111 -1.18 6.78 10.44
CA LEU A 111 -1.98 7.48 9.44
C LEU A 111 -3.46 7.21 9.72
N GLY A 112 -4.18 8.22 10.21
CA GLY A 112 -5.61 8.11 10.50
C GLY A 112 -6.46 7.86 9.25
N THR A 113 -7.65 7.28 9.42
CA THR A 113 -8.60 7.01 8.32
C THR A 113 -8.82 8.24 7.42
N LYS A 114 -8.65 8.05 6.11
CA LYS A 114 -8.80 9.07 5.07
C LYS A 114 -7.85 10.27 5.21
N VAL A 115 -6.77 10.16 5.99
CA VAL A 115 -5.77 11.21 6.07
C VAL A 115 -5.05 11.35 4.72
N MET A 116 -4.74 12.58 4.36
CA MET A 116 -3.88 12.85 3.21
C MET A 116 -2.42 12.64 3.61
N VAL A 117 -1.67 11.93 2.78
CA VAL A 117 -0.22 11.75 2.96
C VAL A 117 0.48 13.04 2.51
N PRO A 118 1.31 13.68 3.36
CA PRO A 118 2.04 14.88 2.96
C PRO A 118 3.09 14.51 1.91
N ILE A 119 3.23 15.32 0.86
CA ILE A 119 4.26 15.15 -0.20
C ILE A 119 5.38 16.18 -0.13
N ASP A 120 5.25 17.17 0.77
CA ASP A 120 6.24 18.21 0.98
C ASP A 120 6.40 18.49 2.49
N GLY A 121 7.44 19.21 2.84
CA GLY A 121 7.81 19.56 4.20
C GLY A 121 8.69 18.53 4.90
N PRO A 122 8.82 18.64 6.24
CA PRO A 122 9.65 17.74 7.03
C PRO A 122 9.16 16.29 6.94
N LEU A 123 10.09 15.35 6.90
CA LEU A 123 9.78 13.92 7.02
C LEU A 123 9.13 13.65 8.37
N ARG A 124 8.00 12.94 8.36
CA ARG A 124 7.31 12.50 9.58
C ARG A 124 7.76 11.09 9.94
N GLU A 125 8.27 10.91 11.14
CA GLU A 125 8.66 9.60 11.71
C GLU A 125 8.41 9.60 13.21
N ASN A 126 8.06 8.45 13.78
CA ASN A 126 7.79 8.28 15.22
C ASN A 126 6.67 9.21 15.74
N VAL A 127 5.59 9.34 14.97
CA VAL A 127 4.47 10.26 15.25
C VAL A 127 3.12 9.63 14.89
N GLY A 128 2.03 10.17 15.44
CA GLY A 128 0.66 9.73 15.15
C GLY A 128 -0.38 10.79 15.42
#